data_AF-A0AAW1NQT0-F1
#
_entry.id   AF-A0AAW1NQT0-F1
#
_cell.length_a   1.000
_cell.length_b   1.000
_cell.length_c   1.000
_cell.angle_alpha   90.00
_cell.angle_beta   90.00
_cell.angle_gamma   90.00
#
_symmetry.space_group_name_H-M   'P 1'
#
loop_
_entity.id
_entity.type
_entity.pdbx_description
1 polymer ?
#
loop_
_entity_poly.entity_id
_entity_poly.type
_entity_poly.pdbx_seq_one_letter_code
_entity_poly.pdbx_strand_id
1 'polypeptide(L)'
;MNPSSRTSLLPAAILLLLLHSGQALRLTKSSHAAKSGAIFQKYRLEQIEFCKHQSQTVEACGQDCPEVLASKEATGAEDVKLIVYKDNDWVSENIRDWQGWETMGVTQMQKVIRSNPGSYVVDIGSNLGWYSLLAAAQGAPVLSIEPLSKNLMRLRSSICRNTDFASRMTLIPVAVGAQPSDNCTLYTKDSNQGNGMLECRNDLVVSHGFTVRQRNVLTERSSLSSRPMNTAAERKRRCT
;
A
#
# COMPACT_ATOMS: atom_id res chain seq x y z
N MET A 1 -35.58 -19.88 -20.19
CA MET A 1 -35.92 -18.46 -20.38
C MET A 1 -35.41 -17.68 -19.17
N ASN A 2 -34.50 -16.74 -19.46
CA ASN A 2 -34.01 -15.59 -18.70
C ASN A 2 -33.44 -15.72 -17.26
N PRO A 3 -32.11 -15.54 -17.10
CA PRO A 3 -31.46 -15.11 -15.87
C PRO A 3 -31.21 -13.58 -15.92
N SER A 4 -31.84 -12.82 -15.02
CA SER A 4 -31.59 -11.37 -14.89
C SER A 4 -30.51 -11.08 -13.85
N SER A 5 -29.30 -10.85 -14.37
CA SER A 5 -28.35 -9.79 -13.99
C SER A 5 -28.42 -9.22 -12.57
N ARG A 6 -27.39 -9.49 -11.76
CA ARG A 6 -26.84 -8.47 -10.85
C ARG A 6 -25.40 -8.19 -11.26
N THR A 7 -25.23 -6.93 -11.66
CA THR A 7 -24.01 -6.22 -12.01
C THR A 7 -22.88 -6.50 -11.01
N SER A 8 -21.76 -6.97 -11.53
CA SER A 8 -20.51 -7.05 -10.78
C SER A 8 -20.02 -5.64 -10.47
N LEU A 9 -19.75 -5.39 -9.19
CA LEU A 9 -19.01 -4.21 -8.76
C LEU A 9 -17.56 -4.39 -9.19
N LEU A 10 -17.04 -3.43 -9.94
CA LEU A 10 -15.66 -3.38 -10.41
C LEU A 10 -14.65 -3.53 -9.25
N PRO A 11 -13.54 -4.26 -9.44
CA PRO A 11 -12.48 -4.36 -8.45
C PRO A 11 -11.72 -3.04 -8.32
N ALA A 12 -11.15 -2.82 -7.14
CA ALA A 12 -10.23 -1.72 -6.86
C ALA A 12 -9.20 -1.57 -7.99
N ALA A 13 -8.98 -0.34 -8.45
CA ALA A 13 -8.02 -0.06 -9.51
C ALA A 13 -6.59 -0.35 -9.01
N ILE A 14 -6.08 -1.54 -9.30
CA ILE A 14 -4.69 -1.93 -9.08
C ILE A 14 -3.85 -1.32 -10.21
N LEU A 15 -3.07 -0.29 -9.89
CA LEU A 15 -2.06 0.23 -10.81
C LEU A 15 -0.67 -0.29 -10.39
N LEU A 16 -0.28 -1.44 -10.95
CA LEU A 16 1.07 -1.98 -10.79
C LEU A 16 2.00 -1.28 -11.79
N LEU A 17 2.75 -0.27 -11.34
CA LEU A 17 3.77 0.38 -12.16
C LEU A 17 5.10 -0.35 -12.04
N LEU A 18 5.49 -1.06 -13.10
CA LEU A 18 6.81 -1.69 -13.21
C LEU A 18 7.78 -0.70 -13.84
N LEU A 19 8.66 -0.13 -13.02
CA LEU A 19 9.80 0.62 -13.54
C LEU A 19 10.90 -0.37 -13.90
N HIS A 20 11.15 -0.53 -15.21
CA HIS A 20 12.27 -1.33 -15.71
C HIS A 20 13.57 -0.58 -15.46
N SER A 21 14.54 -1.25 -14.83
CA SER A 21 15.94 -0.83 -14.73
C SER A 21 16.62 -0.89 -16.11
N GLY A 22 16.28 0.04 -16.99
CA GLY A 22 16.81 0.09 -18.35
C GLY A 22 16.54 1.39 -19.08
N GLN A 23 15.50 2.13 -18.67
CA GLN A 23 15.49 3.57 -18.82
C GLN A 23 15.93 4.12 -17.46
N ALA A 24 17.20 4.48 -17.36
CA ALA A 24 17.55 5.55 -16.43
C ALA A 24 16.61 6.70 -16.81
N LEU A 25 15.55 6.89 -16.00
CA LEU A 25 14.91 8.18 -15.90
C LEU A 25 16.11 9.08 -15.62
N ARG A 26 16.61 9.76 -16.67
CA ARG A 26 17.65 10.76 -16.55
C ARG A 26 16.92 11.88 -15.85
N LEU A 27 16.71 11.68 -14.55
CA LEU A 27 16.52 12.70 -13.55
C LEU A 27 17.81 13.48 -13.69
N THR A 28 17.79 14.42 -14.63
CA THR A 28 18.69 15.56 -14.63
C THR A 28 18.80 15.96 -13.18
N LYS A 29 20.04 16.11 -12.70
CA LYS A 29 20.37 16.54 -11.34
C LYS A 29 19.57 17.81 -11.03
N SER A 30 18.34 17.59 -10.60
CA SER A 30 17.38 18.58 -10.23
C SER A 30 17.20 18.32 -8.75
N SER A 31 17.18 19.41 -7.99
CA SER A 31 16.96 19.40 -6.56
C SER A 31 15.78 18.52 -6.11
N HIS A 32 14.84 18.22 -7.01
CA HIS A 32 13.69 17.34 -6.78
C HIS A 32 14.07 15.86 -6.65
N ALA A 33 14.92 15.32 -7.53
CA ALA A 33 15.33 13.91 -7.46
C ALA A 33 16.14 13.60 -6.18
N ALA A 34 17.03 14.52 -5.80
CA ALA A 34 17.77 14.42 -4.55
C ALA A 34 16.85 14.52 -3.32
N LYS A 35 15.83 15.40 -3.35
CA LYS A 35 14.82 15.51 -2.30
C LYS A 35 13.95 14.26 -2.20
N SER A 36 13.50 13.69 -3.32
CA SER A 36 12.72 12.45 -3.32
C SER A 36 13.53 11.27 -2.79
N GLY A 37 14.81 11.13 -3.18
CA GLY A 37 15.71 10.12 -2.64
C GLY A 37 15.90 10.22 -1.13
N ALA A 38 16.04 11.45 -0.61
CA ALA A 38 16.14 11.70 0.82
C ALA A 38 14.86 11.31 1.59
N ILE A 39 13.68 11.52 1.01
CA ILE A 39 12.40 11.13 1.63
C ILE A 39 12.28 9.61 1.73
N PHE A 40 12.57 8.88 0.65
CA PHE A 40 12.53 7.41 0.69
C PHE A 40 13.54 6.84 1.67
N GLN A 41 14.75 7.42 1.72
CA GLN A 41 15.78 7.01 2.66
C GLN A 41 15.37 7.27 4.10
N LYS A 42 14.74 8.43 4.38
CA LYS A 42 14.19 8.75 5.70
C LYS A 42 13.20 7.69 6.17
N TYR A 43 12.17 7.39 5.38
CA TYR A 43 11.15 6.40 5.76
C TYR A 43 11.74 5.00 5.94
N ARG A 44 12.71 4.62 5.10
CA ARG A 44 13.42 3.35 5.25
C ARG A 44 14.23 3.28 6.54
N LEU A 45 14.96 4.34 6.89
CA LEU A 45 15.74 4.38 8.13
C LEU A 45 14.82 4.33 9.36
N GLU A 46 13.72 5.08 9.35
CA GLU A 46 12.71 5.01 10.41
C GLU A 46 12.12 3.59 10.53
N GLN A 47 11.85 2.92 9.41
CA GLN A 47 11.38 1.53 9.39
C GLN A 47 12.40 0.57 10.02
N ILE A 48 13.67 0.66 9.61
CA ILE A 48 14.76 -0.16 10.16
C ILE A 48 14.89 0.07 11.67
N GLU A 49 14.88 1.33 12.09
CA GLU A 49 15.02 1.68 13.50
C GLU A 49 13.85 1.18 14.34
N PHE A 50 12.63 1.24 13.80
CA PHE A 50 11.46 0.64 14.42
C PHE A 50 11.60 -0.88 14.54
N CYS A 51 12.13 -1.57 13.52
CA CYS A 51 12.32 -3.01 13.59
C CYS A 51 13.35 -3.44 14.64
N LYS A 52 14.38 -2.64 14.92
CA LYS A 52 15.33 -2.91 16.02
C LYS A 52 14.68 -2.88 17.40
N HIS A 53 13.66 -2.03 17.57
CA HIS A 53 12.98 -1.79 18.85
C HIS A 53 11.65 -2.55 18.97
N GLN A 54 11.26 -3.30 17.94
CA GLN A 54 10.02 -4.05 17.93
C GLN A 54 10.15 -5.27 18.86
N SER A 55 9.74 -5.08 20.11
CA SER A 55 9.49 -6.17 21.04
C SER A 55 8.15 -6.81 20.71
N GLN A 56 8.18 -7.98 20.06
CA GLN A 56 7.23 -9.10 20.24
C GLN A 56 5.74 -8.76 20.53
N THR A 57 5.13 -7.75 19.92
CA THR A 57 3.82 -7.24 20.40
C THR A 57 2.70 -8.28 20.38
N VAL A 58 2.63 -9.10 19.33
CA VAL A 58 1.64 -10.20 19.21
C VAL A 58 1.99 -11.40 20.12
N GLU A 59 3.26 -11.58 20.46
CA GLU A 59 3.68 -12.65 21.39
C GLU A 59 3.46 -12.22 22.85
N ALA A 60 3.57 -10.92 23.14
CA ALA A 60 3.48 -10.35 24.48
C ALA A 60 2.03 -10.25 25.01
N CYS A 61 1.04 -9.98 24.15
CA CYS A 61 -0.38 -9.95 24.58
C CYS A 61 -1.11 -11.30 24.48
N GLY A 62 -0.46 -12.36 23.98
CA GLY A 62 -1.05 -13.70 23.92
C GLY A 62 -2.38 -13.76 23.16
N GLN A 63 -3.40 -14.41 23.74
CA GLN A 63 -4.70 -14.61 23.09
C GLN A 63 -5.55 -13.33 23.01
N ASP A 64 -5.20 -12.30 23.78
CA ASP A 64 -5.95 -11.04 23.88
C ASP A 64 -5.49 -9.97 22.87
N CYS A 65 -4.51 -10.31 22.03
CA CYS A 65 -4.06 -9.39 20.99
C CYS A 65 -5.20 -9.07 20.00
N PRO A 66 -5.46 -7.80 19.66
CA PRO A 66 -6.42 -7.42 18.60
C PRO A 66 -5.91 -7.74 17.18
N GLU A 67 -4.74 -8.38 17.11
CA GLU A 67 -3.97 -8.69 15.92
C GLU A 67 -3.51 -10.14 15.99
N VAL A 68 -3.47 -10.81 14.85
CA VAL A 68 -3.06 -12.22 14.75
C VAL A 68 -1.94 -12.35 13.73
N LEU A 69 -0.97 -13.22 14.02
CA LEU A 69 0.03 -13.63 13.06
C LEU A 69 -0.58 -14.65 12.10
N ALA A 70 -0.65 -14.30 10.82
CA ALA A 70 -0.91 -15.21 9.72
C ALA A 70 0.41 -15.51 8.99
N SER A 71 0.50 -16.70 8.39
CA SER A 71 1.62 -17.10 7.56
C SER A 71 1.10 -17.57 6.21
N LYS A 72 1.89 -17.29 5.17
CA LYS A 72 1.68 -17.86 3.84
C LYS A 72 2.97 -18.50 3.36
N GLU A 73 2.86 -19.75 2.90
CA GLU A 73 3.94 -20.41 2.19
C GLU A 73 4.33 -19.60 0.95
N ALA A 74 5.57 -19.14 0.92
CA ALA A 74 6.17 -18.53 -0.26
C ALA A 74 6.83 -19.63 -1.09
N THR A 75 6.46 -19.73 -2.37
CA THR A 75 7.02 -20.76 -3.25
C THR A 75 8.53 -20.56 -3.39
N GLY A 76 9.32 -21.43 -2.74
CA GLY A 76 10.78 -21.39 -2.77
C GLY A 76 11.45 -20.35 -1.84
N ALA A 77 10.73 -19.83 -0.83
CA ALA A 77 11.27 -18.94 0.20
C ALA A 77 10.68 -19.26 1.59
N GLU A 78 11.19 -18.61 2.65
CA GLU A 78 10.59 -18.70 3.99
C GLU A 78 9.14 -18.19 3.97
N ASP A 79 8.31 -18.74 4.86
CA ASP A 79 6.92 -18.32 5.03
C ASP A 79 6.82 -16.82 5.29
N VAL A 80 5.96 -16.15 4.53
CA VAL A 80 5.70 -14.72 4.69
C VAL A 80 4.79 -14.53 5.90
N LYS A 81 5.33 -13.86 6.91
CA LYS A 81 4.62 -13.50 8.14
C LYS A 81 3.85 -12.20 7.96
N LEU A 82 2.55 -12.22 8.28
CA LEU A 82 1.65 -11.09 8.17
C LEU A 82 0.91 -10.87 9.48
N ILE A 83 0.87 -9.64 9.97
CA ILE A 83 0.00 -9.25 11.06
C ILE A 83 -1.32 -8.74 10.49
N VAL A 84 -2.41 -9.39 10.87
CA VAL A 84 -3.76 -9.08 10.38
C VAL A 84 -4.69 -8.72 11.53
N TYR A 85 -5.86 -8.18 11.23
CA TYR A 85 -6.89 -7.97 12.26
C TYR A 85 -7.35 -9.32 12.82
N LYS A 86 -7.65 -9.37 14.12
CA LYS A 86 -8.28 -10.56 14.73
C LYS A 86 -9.73 -10.73 14.26
N ASP A 87 -10.50 -9.64 14.29
CA ASP A 87 -11.94 -9.67 14.02
C ASP A 87 -12.37 -8.57 13.05
N ASN A 88 -13.60 -8.66 12.54
CA ASN A 88 -14.30 -7.60 11.79
C ASN A 88 -13.55 -7.10 10.53
N ASP A 89 -12.85 -8.00 9.85
CA ASP A 89 -12.13 -7.71 8.62
C ASP A 89 -12.08 -8.95 7.71
N TRP A 90 -12.80 -8.88 6.58
CA TRP A 90 -12.96 -10.03 5.68
C TRP A 90 -11.66 -10.41 4.98
N VAL A 91 -10.78 -9.43 4.71
CA VAL A 91 -9.46 -9.68 4.13
C VAL A 91 -8.62 -10.48 5.12
N SER A 92 -8.58 -10.04 6.38
CA SER A 92 -7.87 -10.74 7.46
C SER A 92 -8.38 -12.16 7.66
N GLU A 93 -9.70 -12.36 7.67
CA GLU A 93 -10.31 -13.69 7.76
C GLU A 93 -9.88 -14.60 6.61
N ASN A 94 -9.94 -14.10 5.37
CA ASN A 94 -9.49 -14.86 4.22
C ASN A 94 -8.01 -15.26 4.28
N ILE A 95 -7.16 -14.33 4.74
CA ILE A 95 -5.72 -14.59 4.88
C ILE A 95 -5.43 -15.60 5.98
N ARG A 96 -6.11 -15.55 7.13
CA ARG A 96 -5.88 -16.52 8.21
C ARG A 96 -6.40 -17.91 7.85
N ASP A 97 -7.61 -17.99 7.32
CA ASP A 97 -8.33 -19.26 7.22
C ASP A 97 -8.02 -19.99 5.91
N TRP A 98 -7.70 -19.24 4.85
CA TRP A 98 -7.47 -19.78 3.51
C TRP A 98 -6.08 -19.46 2.95
N GLN A 99 -5.22 -18.80 3.75
CA GLN A 99 -3.87 -18.40 3.35
C GLN A 99 -3.85 -17.65 2.02
N GLY A 100 -4.90 -16.88 1.74
CA GLY A 100 -5.16 -16.38 0.40
C GLY A 100 -6.04 -15.13 0.37
N TRP A 101 -5.62 -14.17 -0.44
CA TRP A 101 -6.43 -13.06 -0.92
C TRP A 101 -6.12 -12.83 -2.40
N GLU A 102 -7.15 -12.68 -3.23
CA GLU A 102 -7.02 -12.39 -4.68
C GLU A 102 -5.94 -13.23 -5.39
N THR A 103 -6.01 -14.55 -5.24
CA THR A 103 -4.94 -15.49 -5.63
C THR A 103 -4.49 -15.33 -7.08
N MET A 104 -5.40 -15.08 -8.02
CA MET A 104 -5.05 -14.84 -9.42
C MET A 104 -4.20 -13.56 -9.61
N GLY A 105 -4.54 -12.48 -8.89
CA GLY A 105 -3.78 -11.23 -8.93
C GLY A 105 -2.36 -11.42 -8.41
N VAL A 106 -2.23 -12.16 -7.31
CA VAL A 106 -0.92 -12.57 -6.76
C VAL A 106 -0.13 -13.36 -7.78
N THR A 107 -0.71 -14.39 -8.40
CA THR A 107 -0.01 -15.20 -9.40
C THR A 107 0.48 -14.36 -10.58
N GLN A 108 -0.33 -13.42 -11.06
CA GLN A 108 0.06 -12.53 -12.15
C GLN A 108 1.18 -11.58 -11.74
N MET A 109 1.09 -10.94 -10.58
CA MET A 109 2.15 -10.10 -10.03
C MET A 109 3.47 -10.87 -9.91
N GLN A 110 3.43 -12.08 -9.35
CA GLN A 110 4.61 -12.93 -9.17
C GLN A 110 5.24 -13.35 -10.50
N LYS A 111 4.42 -13.66 -11.51
CA LYS A 111 4.91 -13.94 -12.87
C LYS A 111 5.64 -12.73 -13.46
N VAL A 112 5.07 -11.55 -13.28
CA VAL A 112 5.64 -10.29 -13.72
C VAL A 112 6.98 -10.00 -13.03
N ILE A 113 7.06 -10.12 -11.71
CA ILE A 113 8.31 -9.89 -10.95
C ILE A 113 9.41 -10.85 -11.44
N ARG A 114 9.11 -12.15 -11.53
CA ARG A 114 10.08 -13.15 -12.01
C ARG A 114 10.58 -12.88 -13.42
N SER A 115 9.72 -12.36 -14.29
CA SER A 115 10.08 -12.02 -15.66
C SER A 115 10.86 -10.71 -15.77
N ASN A 116 10.91 -9.91 -14.69
CA ASN A 116 11.51 -8.58 -14.65
C ASN A 116 12.37 -8.40 -13.39
N PRO A 117 13.46 -9.19 -13.23
CA PRO A 117 14.33 -9.12 -12.06
C PRO A 117 14.91 -7.71 -11.89
N GLY A 118 14.91 -7.22 -10.65
CA GLY A 118 15.38 -5.87 -10.32
C GLY A 118 14.36 -4.74 -10.55
N SER A 119 13.16 -5.05 -11.06
CA SER A 119 12.06 -4.07 -11.12
C SER A 119 11.54 -3.71 -9.72
N TYR A 120 11.11 -2.45 -9.57
CA TYR A 120 10.45 -1.99 -8.35
C TYR A 120 8.95 -2.28 -8.41
N VAL A 121 8.39 -2.70 -7.28
CA VAL A 121 6.94 -2.80 -7.08
C VAL A 121 6.46 -1.59 -6.29
N VAL A 122 5.44 -0.91 -6.82
CA VAL A 122 4.74 0.16 -6.13
C VAL A 122 3.33 -0.31 -5.81
N ASP A 123 2.99 -0.34 -4.52
CA ASP A 123 1.72 -0.81 -3.98
C ASP A 123 1.00 0.37 -3.30
N ILE A 124 -0.08 0.87 -3.92
CA ILE A 124 -0.82 2.06 -3.48
C ILE A 124 -2.12 1.61 -2.81
N GLY A 125 -2.32 2.03 -1.56
CA GLY A 125 -3.39 1.47 -0.73
C GLY A 125 -3.02 0.05 -0.29
N SER A 126 -1.78 -0.13 0.16
CA SER A 126 -1.20 -1.45 0.43
C SER A 126 -1.94 -2.22 1.53
N ASN A 127 -2.79 -1.55 2.31
CA ASN A 127 -3.63 -2.13 3.34
C ASN A 127 -2.75 -2.89 4.36
N LEU A 128 -3.03 -4.17 4.62
CA LEU A 128 -2.20 -5.03 5.47
C LEU A 128 -0.85 -5.44 4.83
N GLY A 129 -0.65 -5.13 3.55
CA GLY A 129 0.58 -5.39 2.80
C GLY A 129 0.65 -6.74 2.12
N TRP A 130 -0.49 -7.38 1.84
CA TRP A 130 -0.55 -8.69 1.19
C TRP A 130 0.30 -8.78 -0.09
N TYR A 131 0.09 -7.85 -1.03
CA TYR A 131 0.87 -7.79 -2.26
C TYR A 131 2.32 -7.35 -2.00
N SER A 132 2.49 -6.27 -1.23
CA SER A 132 3.80 -5.75 -0.84
C SER A 132 4.75 -6.81 -0.27
N LEU A 133 4.29 -7.63 0.68
CA LEU A 133 5.13 -8.62 1.35
C LEU A 133 5.40 -9.84 0.47
N LEU A 134 4.43 -10.26 -0.34
CA LEU A 134 4.64 -11.33 -1.32
C LEU A 134 5.59 -10.90 -2.44
N ALA A 135 5.58 -9.63 -2.84
CA ALA A 135 6.56 -9.08 -3.77
C ALA A 135 7.97 -9.04 -3.16
N ALA A 136 8.09 -8.57 -1.91
CA ALA A 136 9.36 -8.55 -1.18
C ALA A 136 9.95 -9.96 -0.98
N ALA A 137 9.10 -10.96 -0.72
CA ALA A 137 9.49 -12.38 -0.63
C ALA A 137 10.09 -12.91 -1.94
N GLN A 138 9.72 -12.35 -3.09
CA GLN A 138 10.34 -12.66 -4.38
C GLN A 138 11.61 -11.84 -4.67
N GLY A 139 12.13 -11.14 -3.67
CA GLY A 139 13.33 -10.33 -3.76
C GLY A 139 13.14 -8.97 -4.43
N ALA A 140 11.91 -8.59 -4.79
CA ALA A 140 11.64 -7.29 -5.39
C ALA A 140 11.80 -6.16 -4.34
N PRO A 141 12.41 -5.02 -4.68
CA PRO A 141 12.29 -3.82 -3.87
C PRO A 141 10.87 -3.25 -3.96
N VAL A 142 10.29 -2.86 -2.82
CA VAL A 142 8.88 -2.47 -2.71
C VAL A 142 8.74 -1.07 -2.13
N LEU A 143 7.93 -0.25 -2.79
CA LEU A 143 7.40 1.00 -2.26
C LEU A 143 5.92 0.80 -1.91
N SER A 144 5.62 0.81 -0.63
CA SER A 144 4.29 0.54 -0.09
C SER A 144 3.68 1.83 0.46
N ILE A 145 2.47 2.19 0.04
CA ILE A 145 1.81 3.45 0.42
C ILE A 145 0.47 3.11 1.07
N GLU A 146 0.31 3.50 2.33
CA GLU A 146 -0.90 3.22 3.12
C GLU A 146 -1.21 4.40 4.04
N PRO A 147 -2.42 4.97 3.99
CA PRO A 147 -2.76 6.11 4.84
C PRO A 147 -3.40 5.76 6.18
N LEU A 148 -3.99 4.56 6.34
CA LEU A 148 -4.69 4.18 7.57
C LEU A 148 -3.69 3.74 8.64
N SER A 149 -3.56 4.53 9.70
CA SER A 149 -2.64 4.29 10.82
C SER A 149 -2.69 2.87 11.40
N LYS A 150 -3.89 2.26 11.52
CA LYS A 150 -4.02 0.88 12.01
C LYS A 150 -3.44 -0.17 11.04
N ASN A 151 -3.59 0.04 9.73
CA ASN A 151 -2.97 -0.81 8.71
C ASN A 151 -1.46 -0.59 8.68
N LEU A 152 -1.02 0.67 8.76
CA LEU A 152 0.39 1.03 8.83
C LEU A 152 1.12 0.30 9.95
N MET A 153 0.56 0.30 11.17
CA MET A 153 1.18 -0.39 12.31
C MET A 153 1.33 -1.90 12.08
N ARG A 154 0.30 -2.53 11.50
CA ARG A 154 0.31 -3.97 11.17
C ARG A 154 1.33 -4.30 10.09
N LEU A 155 1.33 -3.53 9.00
CA LEU A 155 2.28 -3.70 7.91
C LEU A 155 3.71 -3.45 8.39
N ARG A 156 3.93 -2.39 9.18
CA ARG A 156 5.23 -2.08 9.79
C ARG A 156 5.75 -3.25 10.64
N SER A 157 4.87 -3.84 11.45
CA SER A 157 5.19 -5.01 12.29
C SER A 157 5.44 -6.27 11.46
N SER A 158 4.67 -6.46 10.39
CA SER A 158 4.86 -7.57 9.43
C SER A 158 6.23 -7.49 8.77
N ILE A 159 6.63 -6.30 8.31
CA ILE A 159 7.95 -6.05 7.73
C ILE A 159 9.06 -6.48 8.71
N CYS A 160 8.92 -6.16 9.99
CA CYS A 160 9.95 -6.49 10.99
C CYS A 160 10.03 -7.98 11.34
N ARG A 161 8.97 -8.75 11.09
CA ARG A 161 8.93 -10.20 11.36
C ARG A 161 9.52 -11.05 10.24
N ASN A 162 9.78 -10.46 9.08
CA ASN A 162 10.37 -11.15 7.94
C ASN A 162 11.82 -10.69 7.75
N THR A 163 12.72 -11.66 7.63
CA THR A 163 14.16 -11.42 7.44
C THR A 163 14.39 -10.56 6.20
N ASP A 164 15.28 -9.57 6.29
CA ASP A 164 15.66 -8.62 5.24
C ASP A 164 14.57 -7.68 4.70
N PHE A 165 13.29 -7.81 5.08
CA PHE A 165 12.22 -7.01 4.47
C PHE A 165 12.37 -5.52 4.76
N ALA A 166 12.83 -5.15 5.96
CA ALA A 166 13.08 -3.75 6.32
C ALA A 166 14.10 -3.05 5.39
N SER A 167 15.01 -3.81 4.77
CA SER A 167 15.99 -3.27 3.81
C SER A 167 15.43 -3.15 2.38
N ARG A 168 14.42 -3.95 2.03
CA ARG A 168 13.84 -4.06 0.67
C ARG A 168 12.57 -3.23 0.51
N MET A 169 11.86 -2.98 1.60
CA MET A 169 10.59 -2.30 1.61
C MET A 169 10.72 -0.88 2.13
N THR A 170 9.93 0.03 1.58
CA THR A 170 9.81 1.40 2.06
C THR A 170 8.33 1.71 2.21
N LEU A 171 7.90 1.99 3.44
CA LEU A 171 6.51 2.26 3.79
C LEU A 171 6.29 3.77 3.91
N ILE A 172 5.36 4.31 3.13
CA ILE A 172 5.01 5.73 3.13
C ILE A 172 3.61 5.91 3.73
N PRO A 173 3.48 6.63 4.86
CA PRO A 173 2.22 6.81 5.58
C PRO A 173 1.40 7.98 5.03
N VAL A 174 1.05 7.95 3.75
CA VAL A 174 0.28 9.02 3.08
C VAL A 174 -0.83 8.45 2.22
N ALA A 175 -1.85 9.25 1.96
CA ALA A 175 -2.86 8.94 0.95
C ALA A 175 -2.38 9.45 -0.42
N VAL A 176 -2.82 8.80 -1.50
CA VAL A 176 -2.53 9.26 -2.86
C VAL A 176 -3.77 9.93 -3.42
N GLY A 177 -3.63 11.20 -3.80
CA GLY A 177 -4.73 12.02 -4.35
C GLY A 177 -4.36 12.68 -5.67
N ALA A 178 -5.37 13.12 -6.42
CA ALA A 178 -5.15 13.91 -7.64
C ALA A 178 -4.54 15.29 -7.35
N GLN A 179 -4.79 15.83 -6.15
CA GLN A 179 -4.21 17.06 -5.62
C GLN A 179 -3.79 16.84 -4.16
N PRO A 180 -2.77 17.56 -3.67
CA PRO A 180 -2.47 17.58 -2.25
C PRO A 180 -3.62 18.21 -1.46
N SER A 181 -3.88 17.64 -0.30
CA SER A 181 -4.88 18.03 0.69
C SER A 181 -4.46 17.46 2.03
N ASP A 182 -4.56 18.26 3.08
CA ASP A 182 -4.41 17.86 4.48
C ASP A 182 -5.76 17.67 5.17
N ASN A 183 -6.85 17.79 4.41
CA ASN A 183 -8.21 17.80 4.92
C ASN A 183 -9.03 16.64 4.35
N CYS A 184 -8.49 15.44 4.56
CA CYS A 184 -9.16 14.21 4.20
C CYS A 184 -9.47 13.39 5.45
N THR A 185 -10.59 12.68 5.41
CA THR A 185 -11.02 11.76 6.45
C THR A 185 -10.97 10.35 5.90
N LEU A 186 -10.32 9.46 6.64
CA LEU A 186 -10.44 8.02 6.45
C LEU A 186 -11.56 7.47 7.32
N TYR A 187 -12.42 6.68 6.70
CA TYR A 187 -13.48 5.95 7.37
C TYR A 187 -13.52 4.52 6.84
N THR A 188 -14.10 3.61 7.62
CA THR A 188 -14.19 2.18 7.25
C THR A 188 -15.60 1.69 7.55
N LYS A 189 -16.01 0.61 6.88
CA LYS A 189 -17.16 -0.16 7.35
C LYS A 189 -16.79 -0.87 8.66
N ASP A 190 -17.71 -0.97 9.60
CA ASP A 190 -17.44 -1.58 10.91
C ASP A 190 -17.11 -3.08 10.78
N SER A 191 -17.72 -3.76 9.81
CA SER A 191 -17.48 -5.17 9.49
C SER A 191 -16.26 -5.41 8.58
N ASN A 192 -15.54 -4.36 8.17
CA ASN A 192 -14.37 -4.47 7.29
C ASN A 192 -13.37 -3.35 7.63
N GLN A 193 -12.84 -3.41 8.85
CA GLN A 193 -12.13 -2.29 9.47
C GLN A 193 -10.76 -1.98 8.86
N GLY A 194 -10.17 -2.90 8.09
CA GLY A 194 -8.95 -2.66 7.33
C GLY A 194 -9.19 -1.95 5.99
N ASN A 195 -10.44 -1.89 5.51
CA ASN A 195 -10.76 -1.28 4.22
C ASN A 195 -10.99 0.24 4.35
N GLY A 196 -9.90 1.00 4.38
CA GLY A 196 -9.90 2.46 4.45
C GLY A 196 -10.48 3.10 3.19
N MET A 197 -11.51 3.93 3.35
CA MET A 197 -12.05 4.81 2.32
C MET A 197 -11.69 6.24 2.64
N LEU A 198 -11.25 6.99 1.63
CA LEU A 198 -10.80 8.37 1.76
C LEU A 198 -11.87 9.31 1.20
N GLU A 199 -12.29 10.30 1.98
CA GLU A 199 -13.10 11.42 1.51
C GLU A 199 -12.43 12.74 1.90
N CYS A 200 -12.33 13.66 0.96
CA CYS A 200 -11.63 14.94 1.12
C CYS A 200 -12.63 16.11 1.09
N ARG A 201 -13.61 16.06 2.00
CA ARG A 201 -14.64 17.08 2.19
C ARG A 201 -14.84 17.38 3.67
N ASN A 202 -15.19 18.64 3.95
CA ASN A 202 -15.39 19.16 5.30
C ASN A 202 -16.64 18.62 6.01
N ASP A 203 -17.63 18.17 5.24
CA ASP A 203 -18.97 17.85 5.69
C ASP A 203 -19.26 16.35 5.66
N LEU A 204 -18.22 15.51 5.75
CA LEU A 204 -18.40 14.06 5.75
C LEU A 204 -19.28 13.62 6.93
N VAL A 205 -20.49 13.18 6.60
CA VAL A 205 -21.37 12.42 7.47
C VAL A 205 -21.24 10.96 7.08
N VAL A 206 -20.72 10.13 7.99
CA VAL A 206 -20.65 8.69 7.77
C VAL A 206 -22.00 8.05 8.08
N SER A 207 -22.46 7.19 7.17
CA SER A 207 -23.69 6.42 7.36
C SER A 207 -23.56 5.43 8.53
N HIS A 208 -24.68 4.95 9.04
CA HIS A 208 -24.70 3.85 10.02
C HIS A 208 -23.92 2.62 9.51
N GLY A 209 -23.16 1.98 10.39
CA GLY A 209 -22.26 0.87 10.05
C GLY A 209 -20.90 1.29 9.49
N PHE A 210 -20.57 2.59 9.54
CA PHE A 210 -19.27 3.13 9.21
C PHE A 210 -18.71 3.97 10.35
N THR A 211 -17.39 3.89 10.53
CA THR A 211 -16.67 4.63 11.57
C THR A 211 -15.57 5.47 10.94
N VAL A 212 -15.51 6.75 11.33
CA VAL A 212 -14.34 7.61 11.06
C VAL A 212 -13.14 7.07 11.84
N ARG A 213 -12.06 6.74 11.14
CA ARG A 213 -10.84 6.18 11.73
C ARG A 213 -9.73 7.20 11.89
N GLN A 214 -9.64 8.17 10.99
CA GLN A 214 -8.60 9.18 10.99
C GLN A 214 -9.09 10.43 10.28
N ARG A 215 -8.80 11.61 10.83
CA ARG A 215 -9.04 12.92 10.19
C ARG A 215 -7.71 13.57 9.84
N ASN A 216 -7.77 14.62 9.04
CA ASN A 216 -6.61 15.41 8.61
C ASN A 216 -5.51 14.55 7.96
N VAL A 217 -5.94 13.59 7.13
CA VAL A 217 -5.05 12.68 6.42
C VAL A 217 -4.34 13.45 5.31
N LEU A 218 -3.01 13.42 5.34
CA LEU A 218 -2.19 14.02 4.30
C LEU A 218 -2.31 13.22 3.00
N THR A 219 -2.60 13.92 1.91
CA THR A 219 -2.54 13.37 0.55
C THR A 219 -1.36 13.96 -0.21
N GLU A 220 -0.60 13.08 -0.85
CA GLU A 220 0.43 13.44 -1.81
C GLU A 220 -0.10 13.35 -3.24
N ARG A 221 0.37 14.25 -4.11
CA ARG A 221 -0.08 14.29 -5.51
C ARG A 221 0.44 13.07 -6.26
N SER A 222 -0.47 12.30 -6.89
CA SER A 222 -0.06 11.38 -7.94
C SER A 222 0.42 12.18 -9.16
N SER A 223 1.72 12.15 -9.45
CA SER A 223 2.26 12.77 -10.66
C SER A 223 1.88 12.01 -11.95
N LEU A 224 0.96 11.04 -11.87
CA LEU A 224 0.47 10.21 -12.97
C LEU A 224 -0.59 10.88 -13.85
N SER A 225 -0.78 12.20 -13.71
CA SER A 225 -1.64 12.96 -14.62
C SER A 225 -0.98 13.12 -15.99
N SER A 226 -1.25 12.19 -16.89
CA SER A 226 -1.18 12.41 -18.34
C SER A 226 -2.29 13.37 -18.75
N ARG A 227 -2.12 14.67 -18.50
CA ARG A 227 -2.90 15.66 -19.27
C ARG A 227 -2.31 15.70 -20.68
N PRO A 228 -3.09 15.42 -21.74
CA PRO A 228 -2.65 15.72 -23.09
C PRO A 228 -2.45 17.23 -23.22
N MET A 229 -1.30 17.64 -23.77
CA MET A 229 -1.03 19.02 -24.16
C MET A 229 -2.01 19.42 -25.28
N ASN A 230 -3.16 19.97 -24.90
CA ASN A 230 -4.10 20.56 -25.83
C ASN A 230 -4.41 21.98 -25.40
N THR A 231 -3.56 22.94 -25.82
CA THR A 231 -3.99 24.17 -26.48
C THR A 231 -2.78 24.96 -26.98
N ALA A 232 -2.88 25.53 -28.18
CA ALA A 232 -1.86 26.42 -28.76
C ALA A 232 -1.63 27.70 -27.93
N ALA A 233 -2.51 28.01 -26.97
CA ALA A 233 -2.43 29.19 -26.11
C ALA A 233 -1.27 29.16 -25.11
N GLU A 234 -0.80 27.98 -24.68
CA GLU A 234 0.28 27.86 -23.69
C GLU A 234 1.69 27.98 -24.29
N ARG A 235 1.86 27.82 -25.61
CA ARG A 235 3.15 28.02 -26.29
C ARG A 235 3.59 29.49 -26.33
N LYS A 236 2.65 30.44 -26.23
CA LYS A 236 2.94 31.87 -26.41
C LYS A 236 3.36 32.60 -25.13
N ARG A 237 3.26 31.97 -23.95
CA ARG A 237 3.57 32.62 -22.65
C ARG A 237 4.97 32.32 -22.10
N ARG A 238 5.87 31.71 -22.88
CA ARG A 238 7.25 31.41 -22.47
C ARG A 238 8.35 31.99 -23.39
N CYS A 239 7.99 32.85 -24.35
CA CYS A 239 8.95 33.51 -25.24
C CYS A 239 8.72 35.03 -25.33
N THR A 240 8.34 35.65 -24.22
CA THR A 240 8.41 37.10 -24.00
C THR A 240 8.99 37.35 -22.63
#